data_AF-A0A564WMC3-F1
#
_entry.id   AF-A0A564WMC3-F1
#
_cell.length_a   1.000
_cell.length_b   1.000
_cell.length_c   1.000
_cell.angle_alpha   90.00
_cell.angle_beta   90.00
_cell.angle_gamma   90.00
#
_symmetry.space_group_name_H-M   'P 1'
#
loop_
_entity.id
_entity.type
_entity.pdbx_description
1 polymer ?
#
loop_
_entity_poly.entity_id
_entity_poly.type
_entity_poly.pdbx_seq_one_letter_code
_entity_poly.pdbx_strand_id
1 'polypeptide(L)'
;MLMFPFEAESVAYTVCQHYGLDTSDYSFGYVAGWSSGRELSELKSSLETIRSAAAEIINSIDETLAELSKAQDMEQTAGQEQPDKEETAAPEQPKQEAPAQEKAAFTPETIYRVRRNPYSDSKDNTYLLQAYVTQENGRAKMSAVLFTGTPQKCRELMGQLKSGELTEGQVKELYAKAQETAKTAEQDKDTYSIYQLKHGDETRDLRFEPYDRLQVTGNVVDKANYELIYSAELTPGTSLEDIYTRFNIDHPKDFKGHSLSVSDVVVLHQDGQDTAHYVDSFGYKSVPEFLQEQKQLTPDELETGETIKTPRGTFYVTDMSREQMEAAGYGFHHQSDDGKYLVMGNGTRAFAIAAEQAQRENPLKAAEQTTEQNENMIDEIINNTPSVDELEAKVKAGETISLVDLANAVKADKERGKGKQEKKPSIRAQLKADKEKAQKKAAAKTKNHDLEV
;
A
#
# COMPACT_ATOMS: atom_id res chain seq x y z
N MET A 1 24.07 33.00 2.06
CA MET A 1 23.07 33.55 1.13
C MET A 1 21.81 32.74 1.35
N LEU A 2 20.68 33.37 1.72
CA LEU A 2 19.43 32.65 1.93
C LEU A 2 18.87 32.29 0.55
N MET A 3 18.86 31.01 0.21
CA MET A 3 18.27 30.51 -1.05
C MET A 3 16.76 30.46 -0.89
N PHE A 4 16.01 31.00 -1.86
CA PHE A 4 14.56 30.94 -1.80
C PHE A 4 14.06 29.51 -2.13
N PRO A 5 12.91 29.08 -1.58
CA PRO A 5 12.37 27.74 -1.85
C PRO A 5 12.23 27.39 -3.34
N PHE A 6 11.84 28.36 -4.18
CA PHE A 6 11.72 28.13 -5.62
C PHE A 6 13.08 27.95 -6.33
N GLU A 7 14.15 28.57 -5.81
CA GLU A 7 15.50 28.42 -6.35
C GLU A 7 16.00 27.01 -6.06
N ALA A 8 15.76 26.52 -4.84
CA ALA A 8 16.07 25.15 -4.45
C ALA A 8 15.34 24.13 -5.33
N GLU A 9 14.05 24.36 -5.58
CA GLU A 9 13.22 23.49 -6.41
C GLU A 9 13.65 23.50 -7.88
N SER A 10 13.99 24.68 -8.42
CA SER A 10 14.49 24.83 -9.79
C SER A 10 15.88 24.19 -9.97
N VAL A 11 16.74 24.27 -8.95
CA VAL A 11 18.03 23.57 -8.91
C VAL A 11 17.81 22.06 -8.91
N ALA A 12 16.92 21.55 -8.06
CA ALA A 12 16.60 20.13 -7.98
C ALA A 12 16.06 19.59 -9.32
N TYR A 13 15.14 20.31 -9.97
CA TYR A 13 14.64 19.97 -11.30
C TYR A 13 15.77 19.88 -12.33
N THR A 14 16.65 20.89 -12.36
CA THR A 14 17.75 20.95 -13.34
C THR A 14 18.74 19.80 -13.15
N VAL A 15 19.07 19.46 -11.89
CA VAL A 15 19.95 18.32 -11.57
C VAL A 15 19.27 17.00 -11.94
N CYS A 16 17.99 16.80 -11.60
CA CYS A 16 17.26 15.56 -11.92
C CYS A 16 17.15 15.33 -13.43
N GLN A 17 16.79 16.38 -14.19
CA GLN A 17 16.71 16.31 -15.64
C GLN A 17 18.06 15.98 -16.29
N HIS A 18 19.19 16.46 -15.75
CA HIS A 18 20.52 16.12 -16.25
C HIS A 18 20.80 14.61 -16.22
N TYR A 19 20.29 13.91 -15.19
CA TYR A 19 20.41 12.46 -15.04
C TYR A 19 19.22 11.66 -15.61
N GLY A 20 18.32 12.32 -16.35
CA GLY A 20 17.18 11.66 -17.00
C GLY A 20 16.02 11.33 -16.07
N LEU A 21 15.93 11.97 -14.90
CA LEU A 21 14.81 11.83 -13.95
C LEU A 21 13.78 12.93 -14.21
N ASP A 22 12.56 12.54 -14.58
CA ASP A 22 11.47 13.50 -14.85
C ASP A 22 10.73 13.89 -13.56
N THR A 23 10.88 15.16 -13.18
CA THR A 23 10.21 15.77 -12.01
C THR A 23 9.30 16.95 -12.40
N SER A 24 8.93 17.04 -13.68
CA SER A 24 8.15 18.14 -14.26
C SER A 24 6.84 18.44 -13.53
N ASP A 25 6.10 17.40 -13.12
CA ASP A 25 4.79 17.53 -12.46
C ASP A 25 4.85 18.23 -11.09
N TYR A 26 6.01 18.21 -10.42
CA TYR A 26 6.22 18.85 -9.12
C TYR A 26 6.69 20.31 -9.29
N SER A 27 7.65 20.53 -10.20
CA SER A 27 8.37 21.81 -10.29
C SER A 27 7.65 22.90 -11.11
N PHE A 28 6.79 22.54 -12.08
CA PHE A 28 6.19 23.55 -12.96
C PHE A 28 5.08 24.38 -12.32
N GLY A 29 4.31 23.80 -11.38
CA GLY A 29 3.21 24.50 -10.70
C GLY A 29 3.68 25.68 -9.84
N TYR A 30 4.78 25.49 -9.11
CA TYR A 30 5.35 26.51 -8.22
C TYR A 30 6.14 27.60 -8.97
N VAL A 31 6.87 27.24 -10.03
CA VAL A 31 7.62 28.20 -10.86
C VAL A 31 6.69 29.16 -11.60
N ALA A 32 5.54 28.68 -12.09
CA ALA A 32 4.52 29.50 -12.74
C ALA A 32 3.87 30.52 -11.78
N GLY A 33 3.64 30.14 -10.52
CA GLY A 33 3.09 31.02 -9.49
C GLY A 33 4.09 32.08 -8.99
N TRP A 34 5.36 31.71 -8.83
CA TRP A 34 6.38 32.60 -8.26
C TRP A 34 6.83 33.73 -9.21
N SER A 35 6.84 33.47 -10.51
CA SER A 35 7.25 34.46 -11.53
C SER A 35 6.26 35.62 -11.71
N SER A 36 5.05 35.50 -11.17
CA SER A 36 3.98 36.49 -11.28
C SER A 36 4.28 37.75 -10.45
N GLY A 37 4.39 38.91 -11.11
CA GLY A 37 4.51 40.22 -10.46
C GLY A 37 5.94 40.64 -10.05
N ARG A 38 6.98 39.93 -10.50
CA ARG A 38 8.40 40.23 -10.21
C ARG A 38 9.08 41.04 -11.32
N GLU A 39 10.07 41.84 -10.94
CA GLU A 39 10.90 42.61 -11.88
C GLU A 39 11.91 41.71 -12.62
N LEU A 40 12.21 42.05 -13.88
CA LEU A 40 13.10 41.25 -14.76
C LEU A 40 14.52 41.08 -14.21
N SER A 41 15.01 42.05 -13.44
CA SER A 41 16.33 42.02 -12.80
C SER A 41 16.40 40.95 -11.70
N GLU A 42 15.32 40.77 -10.92
CA GLU A 42 15.21 39.75 -9.87
C GLU A 42 15.17 38.35 -10.48
N LEU A 43 14.39 38.17 -11.55
CA LEU A 43 14.30 36.90 -12.29
C LEU A 43 15.66 36.48 -12.85
N LYS A 44 16.44 37.43 -13.41
CA LYS A 44 17.78 37.15 -13.95
C LYS A 44 18.78 36.78 -12.87
N SER A 45 18.77 37.47 -11.73
CA SER A 45 19.65 37.17 -10.60
C SER A 45 19.38 35.77 -10.03
N SER A 46 18.11 35.40 -9.95
CA SER A 46 17.72 34.09 -9.48
C SER A 46 18.09 32.98 -10.47
N LEU A 47 17.87 33.19 -11.76
CA LEU A 47 18.24 32.22 -12.80
C LEU A 47 19.76 31.97 -12.83
N GLU A 48 20.56 33.00 -12.59
CA GLU A 48 22.02 32.85 -12.45
C GLU A 48 22.40 32.01 -11.22
N THR A 49 21.71 32.24 -10.09
CA THR A 49 21.90 31.48 -8.86
C THR A 49 21.54 30.00 -9.06
N ILE A 50 20.39 29.73 -9.69
CA ILE A 50 19.93 28.37 -10.02
C ILE A 50 20.93 27.67 -10.93
N ARG A 51 21.40 28.37 -11.98
CA ARG A 51 22.38 27.82 -12.93
C ARG A 51 23.69 27.46 -12.24
N SER A 52 24.23 28.34 -11.40
CA SER A 52 25.50 28.11 -10.71
C SER A 52 25.39 26.94 -9.73
N ALA A 53 24.35 26.92 -8.91
CA ALA A 53 24.15 25.86 -7.92
C ALA A 53 23.91 24.49 -8.56
N ALA A 54 23.12 24.42 -9.63
CA ALA A 54 22.90 23.17 -10.37
C ALA A 54 24.20 22.66 -11.00
N ALA A 55 25.02 23.55 -11.59
CA ALA A 55 26.30 23.18 -12.18
C ALA A 55 27.28 22.65 -11.13
N GLU A 56 27.35 23.25 -9.94
CA GLU A 56 28.20 22.77 -8.84
C GLU A 56 27.80 21.36 -8.39
N ILE A 57 26.50 21.10 -8.22
CA ILE A 57 25.99 19.79 -7.81
C ILE A 57 26.25 18.73 -8.90
N ILE A 58 25.96 19.07 -10.16
CA ILE A 58 26.18 18.15 -11.29
C ILE A 58 27.66 17.76 -11.38
N ASN A 59 28.57 18.74 -11.37
CA ASN A 59 30.01 18.49 -11.43
C ASN A 59 30.49 17.64 -10.25
N SER A 60 30.01 17.92 -9.03
CA SER A 60 30.37 17.14 -7.85
C SER A 60 29.90 15.68 -7.97
N ILE A 61 28.68 15.44 -8.47
CA ILE A 61 28.16 14.08 -8.65
C ILE A 61 28.95 13.36 -9.75
N ASP A 62 29.19 14.01 -10.89
CA ASP A 62 29.96 13.44 -12.00
C ASP A 62 31.38 13.04 -11.57
N GLU A 63 32.05 13.88 -10.76
CA GLU A 63 33.36 13.57 -10.18
C GLU A 63 33.31 12.32 -9.28
N THR A 64 32.33 12.25 -8.36
CA THR A 64 32.17 11.08 -7.48
C THR A 64 31.85 9.80 -8.24
N LEU A 65 31.03 9.89 -9.30
CA LEU A 65 30.67 8.75 -10.15
C LEU A 65 31.89 8.23 -10.91
N ALA A 66 32.75 9.14 -11.39
CA ALA A 66 34.00 8.78 -12.06
C ALA A 66 35.02 8.12 -11.12
N GLU A 67 35.07 8.52 -9.84
CA GLU A 67 35.91 7.87 -8.83
C GLU A 67 35.40 6.47 -8.46
N LEU A 68 34.09 6.31 -8.27
CA LEU A 68 33.46 5.03 -7.97
C LEU A 68 33.65 4.02 -9.11
N SER A 69 33.53 4.45 -10.37
CA SER A 69 33.79 3.61 -11.53
C SER A 69 35.24 3.09 -11.55
N LYS A 70 36.22 3.94 -11.23
CA LYS A 70 37.64 3.54 -11.18
C LYS A 70 37.92 2.57 -10.03
N ALA A 71 37.28 2.76 -8.88
CA ALA A 71 37.44 1.88 -7.72
C ALA A 71 36.88 0.47 -8.00
N GLN A 72 35.74 0.37 -8.69
CA GLN A 72 35.15 -0.92 -9.08
C GLN A 72 36.00 -1.69 -10.09
N ASP A 73 36.63 -1.00 -11.04
CA ASP A 73 37.56 -1.64 -12.00
C ASP A 73 38.85 -2.16 -11.31
N MET A 74 39.29 -1.50 -10.23
CA MET A 74 40.46 -1.92 -9.43
C MET A 74 40.14 -3.08 -8.47
N GLU A 75 38.93 -3.16 -7.92
CA GLU A 75 38.49 -4.27 -7.07
C GLU A 75 38.27 -5.57 -7.87
N GLN A 76 37.78 -5.47 -9.11
CA GLN A 76 37.59 -6.64 -9.97
C GLN A 76 38.91 -7.26 -10.48
N THR A 77 39.99 -6.49 -10.52
CA THR A 77 41.32 -6.96 -10.97
C THR A 77 42.16 -7.58 -9.85
N ALA A 78 41.84 -7.33 -8.57
CA ALA A 78 42.59 -7.87 -7.42
C ALA A 78 42.06 -9.21 -6.87
N GLY A 79 40.89 -9.68 -7.30
CA GLY A 79 40.21 -10.87 -6.76
C GLY A 79 40.63 -12.23 -7.34
N GLN A 80 41.69 -12.33 -8.15
CA GLN A 80 42.10 -13.56 -8.86
C GLN A 80 43.41 -14.22 -8.39
N GLU A 81 43.96 -13.89 -7.22
CA GLU A 81 45.09 -14.67 -6.66
C GLU A 81 44.69 -15.50 -5.42
N GLN A 82 44.73 -16.83 -5.62
CA GLN A 82 44.65 -17.91 -4.62
C GLN A 82 45.89 -17.91 -3.71
N PRO A 83 45.81 -18.49 -2.49
CA PRO A 83 46.39 -19.83 -2.22
C PRO A 83 45.66 -20.55 -1.06
N ASP A 84 45.91 -21.77 -0.58
CA ASP A 84 46.56 -23.01 -1.00
C ASP A 84 45.97 -24.12 -0.08
N LYS A 85 45.94 -25.38 -0.52
CA LYS A 85 45.52 -26.54 0.29
C LYS A 85 46.74 -27.23 0.91
N GLU A 86 46.82 -27.26 2.23
CA GLU A 86 47.73 -28.14 2.97
C GLU A 86 47.03 -29.42 3.47
N GLU A 87 47.43 -30.52 2.83
CA GLU A 87 47.89 -31.80 3.38
C GLU A 87 47.65 -32.12 4.87
N THR A 88 47.08 -33.30 5.16
CA THR A 88 47.41 -34.03 6.39
C THR A 88 47.33 -35.54 6.19
N ALA A 89 48.43 -36.18 6.61
CA ALA A 89 48.79 -37.58 6.42
C ALA A 89 48.07 -38.55 7.37
N ALA A 90 47.93 -39.80 6.92
CA ALA A 90 47.83 -40.99 7.79
C ALA A 90 49.24 -41.43 8.24
N PRO A 91 49.37 -42.19 9.33
CA PRO A 91 49.44 -43.64 9.13
C PRO A 91 48.72 -44.51 10.20
N GLU A 92 48.29 -45.68 9.74
CA GLU A 92 47.76 -46.81 10.53
C GLU A 92 48.87 -47.60 11.28
N GLN A 93 48.49 -48.22 12.41
CA GLN A 93 48.63 -49.67 12.78
C GLN A 93 48.80 -49.85 14.31
N PRO A 94 48.57 -51.04 14.92
CA PRO A 94 47.78 -52.21 14.50
C PRO A 94 46.77 -52.72 15.57
N LYS A 95 45.88 -53.62 15.13
CA LYS A 95 44.98 -54.44 15.96
C LYS A 95 45.76 -55.38 16.90
N GLN A 96 45.28 -55.52 18.14
CA GLN A 96 45.46 -56.72 18.96
C GLN A 96 44.08 -57.31 19.28
N GLU A 97 43.92 -58.59 18.94
CA GLU A 97 42.79 -59.44 19.31
C GLU A 97 43.11 -60.26 20.56
N ALA A 98 42.03 -60.55 21.30
CA ALA A 98 41.76 -61.65 22.23
C ALA A 98 41.70 -61.32 23.75
N PRO A 99 40.89 -62.03 24.56
CA PRO A 99 39.85 -63.02 24.23
C PRO A 99 38.44 -62.63 24.75
N ALA A 100 37.44 -63.40 24.30
CA ALA A 100 36.06 -63.34 24.77
C ALA A 100 35.96 -63.51 26.29
N GLN A 101 35.43 -62.50 26.97
CA GLN A 101 34.85 -62.63 28.31
C GLN A 101 33.34 -62.43 28.19
N GLU A 102 32.60 -63.35 28.81
CA GLU A 102 31.15 -63.36 28.99
C GLU A 102 30.56 -61.94 29.01
N LYS A 103 29.74 -61.62 28.00
CA LYS A 103 29.01 -60.35 27.93
C LYS A 103 28.04 -60.29 29.12
N ALA A 104 28.43 -59.59 30.17
CA ALA A 104 27.48 -58.89 31.03
C ALA A 104 26.59 -58.03 30.13
N ALA A 105 25.28 -58.10 30.32
CA ALA A 105 24.32 -57.31 29.55
C ALA A 105 24.72 -55.83 29.60
N PHE A 106 24.94 -55.22 28.44
CA PHE A 106 25.33 -53.82 28.34
C PHE A 106 24.22 -52.93 28.87
N THR A 107 24.48 -52.22 29.97
CA THR A 107 23.56 -51.21 30.52
C THR A 107 23.95 -49.84 29.98
N PRO A 108 23.12 -49.19 29.14
CA PRO A 108 23.41 -47.84 28.67
C PRO A 108 23.41 -46.86 29.84
N GLU A 109 24.51 -46.14 30.00
CA GLU A 109 24.70 -45.09 31.00
C GLU A 109 24.50 -43.73 30.35
N THR A 110 23.87 -42.81 31.10
CA THR A 110 23.66 -41.44 30.66
C THR A 110 24.76 -40.54 31.23
N ILE A 111 25.42 -39.79 30.35
CA ILE A 111 26.51 -38.87 30.67
C ILE A 111 26.11 -37.46 30.29
N TYR A 112 26.21 -36.53 31.24
CA TYR A 112 25.93 -35.11 31.00
C TYR A 112 27.21 -34.30 30.77
N ARG A 113 27.22 -33.40 29.78
CA ARG A 113 28.34 -32.50 29.47
C ARG A 113 27.87 -31.07 29.29
N VAL A 114 28.68 -30.13 29.76
CA VAL A 114 28.50 -28.69 29.52
C VAL A 114 29.50 -28.22 28.48
N ARG A 115 29.02 -27.49 27.47
CA ARG A 115 29.80 -26.95 26.33
C ARG A 115 29.47 -25.48 26.12
N ARG A 116 30.37 -24.70 25.51
CA ARG A 116 30.01 -23.35 25.05
C ARG A 116 28.96 -23.46 23.95
N ASN A 117 28.02 -22.53 23.94
CA ASN A 117 27.04 -22.39 22.87
C ASN A 117 27.68 -21.63 21.69
N PRO A 118 27.89 -22.25 20.52
CA PRO A 118 28.39 -21.54 19.34
C PRO A 118 27.36 -20.56 18.76
N TYR A 119 26.08 -20.69 19.13
CA TYR A 119 24.97 -19.84 18.69
C TYR A 119 24.55 -18.82 19.76
N SER A 120 25.49 -18.37 20.61
CA SER A 120 25.18 -17.41 21.67
C SER A 120 24.92 -16.01 21.10
N ASP A 121 23.75 -15.47 21.36
CA ASP A 121 23.28 -14.13 20.99
C ASP A 121 23.23 -13.17 22.20
N SER A 122 23.11 -13.72 23.41
CA SER A 122 23.07 -12.97 24.66
C SER A 122 24.06 -13.49 25.69
N LYS A 123 24.28 -12.70 26.76
CA LYS A 123 25.09 -13.14 27.92
C LYS A 123 24.44 -14.30 28.67
N ASP A 124 23.13 -14.46 28.52
CA ASP A 124 22.34 -15.44 29.23
C ASP A 124 22.37 -16.82 28.57
N ASN A 125 22.73 -16.94 27.28
CA ASN A 125 22.72 -18.20 26.51
C ASN A 125 24.11 -18.76 26.12
N THR A 126 25.14 -18.48 26.92
CA THR A 126 26.54 -18.73 26.57
C THR A 126 26.98 -20.21 26.62
N TYR A 127 26.24 -21.11 27.28
CA TYR A 127 26.57 -22.52 27.43
C TYR A 127 25.36 -23.45 27.19
N LEU A 128 25.66 -24.71 26.83
CA LEU A 128 24.71 -25.80 26.57
C LEU A 128 24.95 -26.94 27.56
N LEU A 129 23.88 -27.50 28.12
CA LEU A 129 23.88 -28.76 28.85
C LEU A 129 23.35 -29.87 27.94
N GLN A 130 24.16 -30.91 27.70
CA GLN A 130 23.88 -31.99 26.76
C GLN A 130 23.91 -33.36 27.45
N ALA A 131 22.97 -34.23 27.10
CA ALA A 131 22.91 -35.63 27.51
C ALA A 131 23.48 -36.54 26.42
N TYR A 132 24.25 -37.54 26.83
CA TYR A 132 24.82 -38.57 25.97
C TYR A 132 24.50 -39.95 26.54
N VAL A 133 24.23 -40.93 25.69
CA VAL A 133 23.99 -42.31 26.10
C VAL A 133 25.14 -43.18 25.60
N THR A 134 25.74 -43.96 26.48
CA THR A 134 26.78 -44.93 26.09
C THR A 134 26.18 -46.02 25.21
N GLN A 135 26.95 -46.47 24.22
CA GLN A 135 26.58 -47.53 23.29
C GLN A 135 27.48 -48.76 23.49
N GLU A 136 27.04 -49.92 23.02
CA GLU A 136 27.79 -51.19 23.11
C GLU A 136 29.20 -51.12 22.51
N ASN A 137 29.43 -50.19 21.58
CA ASN A 137 30.74 -49.95 20.95
C ASN A 137 31.69 -49.07 21.78
N GLY A 138 31.33 -48.73 23.02
CA GLY A 138 32.10 -47.86 23.92
C GLY A 138 32.03 -46.37 23.58
N ARG A 139 31.33 -45.97 22.51
CA ARG A 139 31.11 -44.56 22.16
C ARG A 139 29.86 -44.02 22.84
N ALA A 140 29.86 -42.73 23.16
CA ALA A 140 28.69 -42.05 23.69
C ALA A 140 28.02 -41.24 22.57
N LYS A 141 26.74 -41.53 22.29
CA LYS A 141 25.96 -40.81 21.29
C LYS A 141 25.19 -39.68 21.97
N MET A 142 25.24 -38.48 21.41
CA MET A 142 24.45 -37.35 21.89
C MET A 142 22.96 -37.68 21.77
N SER A 143 22.23 -37.55 22.88
CA SER A 143 20.80 -37.79 22.99
C SER A 143 20.01 -36.49 22.81
N ALA A 144 20.26 -35.50 23.68
CA ALA A 144 19.52 -34.23 23.65
C ALA A 144 20.33 -33.07 24.25
N VAL A 145 20.01 -31.85 23.81
CA VAL A 145 20.32 -30.63 24.58
C VAL A 145 19.20 -30.47 25.62
N LEU A 146 19.56 -30.37 26.89
CA LEU A 146 18.61 -30.29 28.01
C LEU A 146 18.32 -28.85 28.43
N PHE A 147 19.31 -27.96 28.32
CA PHE A 147 19.20 -26.56 28.75
C PHE A 147 20.24 -25.70 28.02
N THR A 148 19.90 -24.46 27.71
CA THR A 148 20.84 -23.42 27.25
C THR A 148 20.82 -22.28 28.24
N GLY A 149 21.98 -21.81 28.68
CA GLY A 149 22.02 -20.73 29.64
C GLY A 149 23.42 -20.33 30.10
N THR A 150 23.48 -19.71 31.28
CA THR A 150 24.75 -19.33 31.91
C THR A 150 25.56 -20.57 32.34
N PRO A 151 26.90 -20.48 32.40
CA PRO A 151 27.75 -21.62 32.80
C PRO A 151 27.48 -22.08 34.24
N GLN A 152 27.07 -21.17 35.11
CA GLN A 152 26.72 -21.47 36.50
C GLN A 152 25.46 -22.35 36.55
N LYS A 153 24.39 -21.94 35.86
CA LYS A 153 23.14 -22.69 35.87
C LYS A 153 23.27 -24.05 35.19
N CYS A 154 24.03 -24.13 34.10
CA CYS A 154 24.32 -25.40 33.44
C CYS A 154 25.06 -26.39 34.36
N ARG A 155 26.01 -25.91 35.19
CA ARG A 155 26.75 -26.76 36.15
C ARG A 155 25.88 -27.20 37.32
N GLU A 156 25.03 -26.32 37.82
CA GLU A 156 24.06 -26.62 38.88
C GLU A 156 23.10 -27.74 38.44
N LEU A 157 22.44 -27.58 37.29
CA LEU A 157 21.52 -28.57 36.72
C LEU A 157 22.23 -29.89 36.40
N MET A 158 23.47 -29.85 35.91
CA MET A 158 24.29 -31.06 35.73
C MET A 158 24.55 -31.77 37.06
N GLY A 159 24.81 -31.03 38.14
CA GLY A 159 25.01 -31.59 39.48
C GLY A 159 23.77 -32.33 39.97
N GLN A 160 22.59 -31.69 39.84
CA GLN A 160 21.30 -32.26 40.24
C GLN A 160 20.90 -33.49 39.40
N LEU A 161 21.20 -33.48 38.10
CA LEU A 161 21.00 -34.65 37.23
C LEU A 161 21.91 -35.83 37.62
N LYS A 162 23.13 -35.55 38.11
CA LYS A 162 24.07 -36.58 38.58
C LYS A 162 23.72 -37.10 39.97
N SER A 163 23.17 -36.27 40.85
CA SER A 163 22.70 -36.69 42.17
C SER A 163 21.34 -37.39 42.13
N GLY A 164 20.62 -37.30 41.01
CA GLY A 164 19.28 -37.87 40.84
C GLY A 164 18.16 -37.02 41.43
N GLU A 165 18.47 -35.79 41.88
CA GLU A 165 17.49 -34.81 42.37
C GLU A 165 16.56 -34.29 41.27
N LEU A 166 17.07 -34.23 40.03
CA LEU A 166 16.29 -33.88 38.85
C LEU A 166 16.39 -34.96 37.78
N THR A 167 15.31 -35.11 37.03
CA THR A 167 15.25 -35.91 35.80
C THR A 167 15.46 -35.05 34.56
N GLU A 168 15.87 -35.65 33.44
CA GLU A 168 15.99 -34.93 32.15
C GLU A 168 14.68 -34.24 31.74
N GLY A 169 13.53 -34.87 32.02
CA GLY A 169 12.22 -34.33 31.72
C GLY A 169 11.93 -33.04 32.50
N GLN A 170 12.24 -33.01 33.79
CA GLN A 170 12.07 -31.83 34.63
C GLN A 170 12.99 -30.67 34.20
N VAL A 171 14.24 -30.97 33.80
CA VAL A 171 15.15 -29.94 33.27
C VAL A 171 14.61 -29.33 31.98
N LYS A 172 14.08 -30.15 31.07
CA LYS A 172 13.45 -29.68 29.83
C LYS A 172 12.18 -28.86 30.10
N GLU A 173 11.37 -29.25 31.08
CA GLU A 173 10.18 -28.50 31.47
C GLU A 173 10.53 -27.14 32.10
N LEU A 174 11.55 -27.09 32.95
CA LEU A 174 12.08 -25.83 33.49
C LEU A 174 12.64 -24.93 32.38
N TYR A 175 13.30 -25.53 31.38
CA TYR A 175 13.79 -24.80 30.21
C TYR A 175 12.64 -24.25 29.36
N ALA A 176 11.62 -25.06 29.08
CA ALA A 176 10.44 -24.63 28.33
C ALA A 176 9.70 -23.49 29.06
N LYS A 177 9.49 -23.61 30.38
CA LYS A 177 8.91 -22.53 31.20
C LYS A 177 9.77 -21.27 31.16
N ALA A 178 11.10 -21.39 31.27
CA ALA A 178 11.98 -20.23 31.17
C ALA A 178 11.94 -19.57 29.78
N GLN A 179 11.80 -20.35 28.71
CA GLN A 179 11.60 -19.83 27.36
C GLN A 179 10.24 -19.17 27.17
N GLU A 180 9.17 -19.73 27.76
CA GLU A 180 7.85 -19.10 27.78
C GLU A 180 7.89 -17.78 28.58
N THR A 181 8.45 -17.77 29.79
CA THR A 181 8.62 -16.54 30.58
C THR A 181 9.49 -15.51 29.86
N ALA A 182 10.54 -15.93 29.16
CA ALA A 182 11.39 -15.03 28.36
C ALA A 182 10.65 -14.46 27.14
N LYS A 183 9.85 -15.28 26.44
CA LYS A 183 8.98 -14.82 25.35
C LYS A 183 7.89 -13.87 25.83
N THR A 184 7.29 -14.14 27.00
CA THR A 184 6.32 -13.23 27.63
C THR A 184 7.00 -11.94 28.09
N ALA A 185 8.23 -12.00 28.60
CA ALA A 185 9.01 -10.82 28.98
C ALA A 185 9.52 -10.00 27.78
N GLU A 186 9.69 -10.60 26.60
CA GLU A 186 9.92 -9.88 25.34
C GLU A 186 8.65 -9.21 24.80
N GLN A 187 7.46 -9.76 25.08
CA GLN A 187 6.17 -9.12 24.76
C GLN A 187 5.80 -7.96 25.72
N ASP A 188 6.45 -7.88 26.88
CA ASP A 188 6.21 -6.85 27.92
C ASP A 188 7.03 -5.57 27.71
N LYS A 189 7.76 -5.47 26.59
CA LYS A 189 8.48 -4.25 26.21
C LYS A 189 7.64 -3.45 25.23
N ASP A 190 7.35 -2.21 25.60
CA ASP A 190 6.75 -1.27 24.67
C ASP A 190 7.66 -1.12 23.44
N THR A 191 7.07 -1.15 22.26
CA THR A 191 7.77 -0.99 20.98
C THR A 191 6.99 -0.03 20.08
N TYR A 192 7.63 0.42 19.00
CA TYR A 192 6.94 1.12 17.92
C TYR A 192 7.40 0.59 16.57
N SER A 193 6.48 0.63 15.62
CA SER A 193 6.66 0.20 14.24
C SER A 193 6.36 1.36 13.29
N ILE A 194 7.15 1.49 12.23
CA ILE A 194 6.95 2.49 11.17
C ILE A 194 6.59 1.77 9.87
N TYR A 195 5.46 2.18 9.31
CA TYR A 195 4.92 1.69 8.06
C TYR A 195 4.93 2.80 7.02
N GLN A 196 5.42 2.49 5.82
CA GLN A 196 5.44 3.42 4.68
C GLN A 196 4.70 2.78 3.50
N LEU A 197 4.09 3.61 2.64
CA LEU A 197 3.36 3.11 1.48
C LEU A 197 4.29 2.34 0.53
N LYS A 198 3.83 1.19 0.04
CA LYS A 198 4.56 0.37 -0.93
C LYS A 198 4.89 1.19 -2.17
N HIS A 199 6.01 0.84 -2.80
CA HIS A 199 6.37 1.43 -4.09
C HIS A 199 5.57 0.79 -5.23
N GLY A 200 4.74 1.58 -5.91
CA GLY A 200 3.98 1.18 -7.10
C GLY A 200 2.97 2.25 -7.52
N ASP A 201 2.39 2.08 -8.72
CA ASP A 201 1.36 2.99 -9.24
C ASP A 201 0.05 2.91 -8.42
N GLU A 202 -0.21 1.75 -7.82
CA GLU A 202 -1.42 1.48 -7.01
C GLU A 202 -1.54 2.39 -5.79
N THR A 203 -0.41 2.81 -5.20
CA THR A 203 -0.38 3.69 -4.03
C THR A 203 -0.06 5.14 -4.38
N ARG A 204 0.15 5.45 -5.67
CA ARG A 204 0.61 6.78 -6.11
C ARG A 204 -0.31 7.90 -5.63
N ASP A 205 -1.62 7.70 -5.78
CA ASP A 205 -2.62 8.70 -5.44
C ASP A 205 -2.88 8.79 -3.92
N LEU A 206 -2.27 7.92 -3.12
CA LEU A 206 -2.33 7.93 -1.65
C LEU A 206 -1.13 8.64 -1.01
N ARG A 207 -0.07 8.92 -1.76
CA ARG A 207 1.18 9.47 -1.21
C ARG A 207 1.07 10.96 -0.94
N PHE A 208 1.54 11.37 0.24
CA PHE A 208 1.49 12.73 0.74
C PHE A 208 0.08 13.31 0.80
N GLU A 209 -0.94 12.45 0.83
CA GLU A 209 -2.33 12.85 0.85
C GLU A 209 -2.77 13.08 2.30
N PRO A 210 -3.26 14.28 2.68
CA PRO A 210 -3.77 14.50 4.03
C PRO A 210 -4.95 13.59 4.34
N TYR A 211 -5.10 13.23 5.61
CA TYR A 211 -6.11 12.24 6.03
C TYR A 211 -7.54 12.64 5.64
N ASP A 212 -7.89 13.92 5.81
CA ASP A 212 -9.23 14.42 5.46
C ASP A 212 -9.53 14.25 3.95
N ARG A 213 -8.52 14.33 3.08
CA ARG A 213 -8.69 14.16 1.63
C ARG A 213 -8.77 12.70 1.22
N LEU A 214 -8.10 11.79 1.93
CA LEU A 214 -8.34 10.34 1.79
C LEU A 214 -9.81 10.01 2.04
N GLN A 215 -10.40 10.55 3.12
CA GLN A 215 -11.81 10.31 3.45
C GLN A 215 -12.76 10.86 2.39
N VAL A 216 -12.54 12.08 1.88
CA VAL A 216 -13.39 12.68 0.83
C VAL A 216 -13.33 11.91 -0.48
N THR A 217 -12.19 11.29 -0.79
CA THR A 217 -12.00 10.48 -2.00
C THR A 217 -12.47 9.03 -1.83
N GLY A 218 -13.01 8.67 -0.65
CA GLY A 218 -13.49 7.32 -0.35
C GLY A 218 -12.35 6.32 -0.10
N ASN A 219 -11.12 6.80 0.12
CA ASN A 219 -9.98 5.97 0.44
C ASN A 219 -9.86 5.78 1.96
N VAL A 220 -9.29 4.63 2.34
CA VAL A 220 -9.00 4.29 3.74
C VAL A 220 -7.52 3.96 3.90
N VAL A 221 -7.00 4.12 5.12
CA VAL A 221 -5.61 3.75 5.45
C VAL A 221 -5.53 2.24 5.60
N ASP A 222 -5.45 1.54 4.47
CA ASP A 222 -5.39 0.09 4.41
C ASP A 222 -3.97 -0.42 4.60
N LYS A 223 -3.75 -1.23 5.64
CA LYS A 223 -2.47 -1.87 5.94
C LYS A 223 -1.90 -2.68 4.77
N ALA A 224 -2.73 -3.22 3.87
CA ALA A 224 -2.28 -3.95 2.70
C ALA A 224 -1.43 -3.08 1.73
N ASN A 225 -1.62 -1.76 1.75
CA ASN A 225 -0.88 -0.81 0.93
C ASN A 225 0.47 -0.40 1.53
N TYR A 226 0.78 -0.86 2.75
CA TYR A 226 1.95 -0.46 3.49
C TYR A 226 2.96 -1.59 3.63
N GLU A 227 4.22 -1.21 3.81
CA GLU A 227 5.33 -2.08 4.17
C GLU A 227 5.86 -1.68 5.56
N LEU A 228 6.17 -2.68 6.39
CA LEU A 228 6.85 -2.45 7.67
C LEU A 228 8.31 -2.16 7.40
N ILE A 229 8.74 -0.91 7.63
CA ILE A 229 10.09 -0.45 7.31
C ILE A 229 11.02 -0.54 8.51
N TYR A 230 10.48 -0.32 9.72
CA TYR A 230 11.29 -0.25 10.92
C TYR A 230 10.49 -0.62 12.16
N SER A 231 11.14 -1.25 13.13
CA SER A 231 10.57 -1.58 14.45
C SER A 231 11.66 -1.46 15.51
N ALA A 232 11.35 -0.84 16.65
CA ALA A 232 12.28 -0.71 17.77
C ALA A 232 11.58 -0.60 19.13
N GLU A 233 12.35 -0.77 20.20
CA GLU A 233 11.89 -0.52 21.57
C GLU A 233 11.47 0.95 21.76
N LEU A 234 10.34 1.16 22.41
CA LEU A 234 9.82 2.46 22.76
C LEU A 234 10.32 2.80 24.17
N THR A 235 11.20 3.79 24.25
CA THR A 235 11.71 4.26 25.55
C THR A 235 10.60 4.94 26.35
N PRO A 236 10.47 4.68 27.67
CA PRO A 236 9.44 5.30 28.48
C PRO A 236 9.46 6.83 28.39
N GLY A 237 8.31 7.43 28.08
CA GLY A 237 8.15 8.87 27.92
C GLY A 237 8.46 9.41 26.52
N THR A 238 8.82 8.56 25.55
CA THR A 238 8.93 8.94 24.14
C THR A 238 7.56 9.21 23.55
N SER A 239 7.40 10.40 22.96
CA SER A 239 6.20 10.83 22.24
C SER A 239 6.28 10.52 20.74
N LEU A 240 5.16 10.63 20.04
CA LEU A 240 5.13 10.55 18.57
C LEU A 240 5.98 11.64 17.92
N GLU A 241 6.08 12.82 18.54
CA GLU A 241 6.91 13.94 18.09
C GLU A 241 8.41 13.64 18.26
N ASP A 242 8.80 12.91 19.31
CA ASP A 242 10.18 12.45 19.48
C ASP A 242 10.55 11.42 18.41
N ILE A 243 9.62 10.51 18.08
CA ILE A 243 9.77 9.57 16.95
C ILE A 243 9.90 10.36 15.66
N TYR A 244 9.00 11.31 15.38
CA TYR A 244 9.07 12.16 14.19
C TYR A 244 10.45 12.83 14.05
N THR A 245 10.93 13.43 15.13
CA THR A 245 12.22 14.14 15.17
C THR A 245 13.37 13.18 14.87
N ARG A 246 13.38 12.00 15.50
CA ARG A 246 14.41 10.99 15.29
C ARG A 246 14.49 10.53 13.84
N PHE A 247 13.36 10.29 13.18
CA PHE A 247 13.34 9.81 11.78
C PHE A 247 13.31 10.94 10.74
N ASN A 248 13.57 12.18 11.15
CA ASN A 248 13.79 13.31 10.24
C ASN A 248 15.16 13.99 10.44
N ILE A 249 15.73 13.91 11.64
CA ILE A 249 17.00 14.57 11.99
C ILE A 249 18.07 13.54 12.35
N ASP A 250 17.75 12.58 13.22
CA ASP A 250 18.72 11.67 13.84
C ASP A 250 18.46 10.20 13.45
N HIS A 251 18.47 9.92 12.14
CA HIS A 251 18.08 8.61 11.61
C HIS A 251 18.91 7.47 12.21
N PRO A 252 18.28 6.38 12.68
CA PRO A 252 19.00 5.15 13.03
C PRO A 252 19.82 4.61 11.85
N LYS A 253 21.01 4.06 12.10
CA LYS A 253 21.92 3.59 11.03
C LYS A 253 21.34 2.45 10.18
N ASP A 254 20.47 1.67 10.80
CA ASP A 254 19.75 0.54 10.24
C ASP A 254 18.41 0.93 9.63
N PHE A 255 17.96 2.19 9.75
CA PHE A 255 16.77 2.68 9.07
C PHE A 255 17.01 2.76 7.56
N LYS A 256 16.15 2.09 6.78
CA LYS A 256 16.22 2.03 5.31
C LYS A 256 15.04 2.69 4.60
N GLY A 257 14.11 3.26 5.36
CA GLY A 257 12.99 4.04 4.82
C GLY A 257 13.38 5.45 4.41
N HIS A 258 12.38 6.18 3.88
CA HIS A 258 12.48 7.62 3.76
C HIS A 258 12.15 8.31 5.09
N SER A 259 12.50 9.59 5.20
CA SER A 259 12.11 10.41 6.36
C SER A 259 10.60 10.38 6.59
N LEU A 260 10.20 10.40 7.86
CA LEU A 260 8.79 10.36 8.25
C LEU A 260 8.03 11.53 7.63
N SER A 261 6.98 11.24 6.87
CA SER A 261 6.25 12.21 6.05
C SER A 261 4.76 11.91 5.99
N VAL A 262 3.97 12.85 5.43
CA VAL A 262 2.54 12.67 5.24
C VAL A 262 2.28 11.35 4.51
N SER A 263 1.30 10.59 5.01
CA SER A 263 0.94 9.24 4.54
C SER A 263 1.66 8.08 5.18
N ASP A 264 2.68 8.31 6.01
CA ASP A 264 3.28 7.25 6.83
C ASP A 264 2.38 6.92 8.04
N VAL A 265 2.55 5.71 8.59
CA VAL A 265 1.83 5.26 9.79
C VAL A 265 2.81 4.80 10.85
N VAL A 266 2.67 5.34 12.06
CA VAL A 266 3.39 4.89 13.25
C VAL A 266 2.44 4.07 14.12
N VAL A 267 2.81 2.84 14.42
CA VAL A 267 2.08 1.98 15.36
C VAL A 267 2.86 1.91 16.66
N LEU A 268 2.21 2.28 17.76
CA LEU A 268 2.75 2.12 19.12
C LEU A 268 2.17 0.84 19.72
N HIS A 269 3.04 0.00 20.26
CA HIS A 269 2.71 -1.21 21.00
C HIS A 269 3.01 -0.92 22.47
N GLN A 270 2.00 -0.56 23.26
CA GLN A 270 2.17 -0.13 24.65
C GLN A 270 1.16 -0.82 25.56
N ASP A 271 1.58 -1.28 26.73
CA ASP A 271 0.70 -1.90 27.74
C ASP A 271 -0.15 -3.07 27.17
N GLY A 272 0.37 -3.78 26.16
CA GLY A 272 -0.34 -4.85 25.45
C GLY A 272 -1.44 -4.37 24.49
N GLN A 273 -1.50 -3.08 24.18
CA GLN A 273 -2.43 -2.48 23.23
C GLN A 273 -1.68 -1.80 22.08
N ASP A 274 -2.19 -2.04 20.86
CA ASP A 274 -1.68 -1.39 19.66
C ASP A 274 -2.52 -0.13 19.34
N THR A 275 -1.84 0.97 19.03
CA THR A 275 -2.47 2.19 18.52
C THR A 275 -1.77 2.65 17.25
N ALA A 276 -2.53 2.91 16.19
CA ALA A 276 -2.00 3.36 14.91
C ALA A 276 -2.27 4.86 14.69
N HIS A 277 -1.23 5.56 14.23
CA HIS A 277 -1.19 7.01 14.07
C HIS A 277 -0.67 7.37 12.68
N TYR A 278 -1.54 7.93 11.86
CA TYR A 278 -1.23 8.44 10.53
C TYR A 278 -0.53 9.79 10.63
N VAL A 279 0.60 9.94 9.95
CA VAL A 279 1.34 11.20 9.83
C VAL A 279 0.57 12.10 8.87
N ASP A 280 0.06 13.21 9.38
CA ASP A 280 -0.72 14.18 8.60
C ASP A 280 0.11 15.45 8.35
N SER A 281 -0.40 16.34 7.51
CA SER A 281 0.16 17.67 7.25
C SER A 281 0.51 18.46 8.53
N PHE A 282 -0.24 18.22 9.60
CA PHE A 282 0.05 18.73 10.94
C PHE A 282 -0.22 17.66 11.99
N GLY A 283 0.85 17.15 12.60
CA GLY A 283 0.79 16.17 13.67
C GLY A 283 0.28 14.81 13.19
N TYR A 284 -0.52 14.16 14.04
CA TYR A 284 -0.96 12.79 13.85
C TYR A 284 -2.48 12.65 13.91
N LYS A 285 -3.01 11.69 13.14
CA LYS A 285 -4.42 11.26 13.20
C LYS A 285 -4.49 9.81 13.63
N SER A 286 -5.34 9.51 14.61
CA SER A 286 -5.57 8.12 15.04
C SER A 286 -6.35 7.37 13.95
N VAL A 287 -5.82 6.23 13.53
CA VAL A 287 -6.37 5.38 12.45
C VAL A 287 -6.52 3.94 12.93
N PRO A 288 -7.44 3.65 13.87
CA PRO A 288 -7.63 2.30 14.40
C PRO A 288 -8.00 1.26 13.33
N GLU A 289 -8.58 1.68 12.21
CA GLU A 289 -8.86 0.84 11.04
C GLU A 289 -7.61 0.20 10.44
N PHE A 290 -6.43 0.80 10.61
CA PHE A 290 -5.15 0.24 10.14
C PHE A 290 -4.79 -1.06 10.86
N LEU A 291 -5.29 -1.25 12.08
CA LEU A 291 -5.05 -2.45 12.90
C LEU A 291 -6.15 -3.51 12.71
N GLN A 292 -7.25 -3.16 12.04
CA GLN A 292 -8.31 -4.10 11.74
C GLN A 292 -7.85 -5.00 10.60
N GLU A 293 -7.96 -6.31 10.78
CA GLU A 293 -7.89 -7.23 9.64
C GLU A 293 -9.05 -6.86 8.70
N GLN A 294 -8.74 -6.32 7.53
CA GLN A 294 -9.73 -6.19 6.48
C GLN A 294 -10.19 -7.60 6.13
N LYS A 295 -11.39 -7.95 6.61
CA LYS A 295 -12.03 -9.19 6.24
C LYS A 295 -12.29 -9.11 4.75
N GLN A 296 -11.49 -9.85 3.98
CA GLN A 296 -11.63 -9.92 2.53
C GLN A 296 -13.03 -10.45 2.23
N LEU A 297 -13.93 -9.54 1.83
CA LEU A 297 -15.33 -9.87 1.58
C LEU A 297 -15.38 -10.92 0.47
N THR A 298 -16.00 -12.06 0.77
CA THR A 298 -16.17 -13.10 -0.23
C THR A 298 -17.42 -12.81 -1.06
N PRO A 299 -17.45 -13.16 -2.36
CA PRO A 299 -18.64 -12.96 -3.18
C PRO A 299 -19.90 -13.60 -2.60
N ASP A 300 -19.74 -14.72 -1.88
CA ASP A 300 -20.79 -15.41 -1.14
C ASP A 300 -21.45 -14.56 -0.04
N GLU A 301 -20.68 -13.74 0.66
CA GLU A 301 -21.20 -12.88 1.75
C GLU A 301 -22.00 -11.69 1.21
N LEU A 302 -21.80 -11.34 -0.07
CA LEU A 302 -22.44 -10.22 -0.75
C LEU A 302 -23.33 -10.69 -1.92
N GLU A 303 -23.80 -11.94 -1.90
CA GLU A 303 -24.81 -12.40 -2.85
C GLU A 303 -26.13 -11.65 -2.62
N THR A 304 -26.70 -11.08 -3.68
CA THR A 304 -27.98 -10.36 -3.62
C THR A 304 -29.19 -11.29 -3.56
N GLY A 305 -28.96 -12.59 -3.79
CA GLY A 305 -30.00 -13.60 -4.00
C GLY A 305 -30.58 -13.61 -5.42
N GLU A 306 -30.19 -12.68 -6.29
CA GLU A 306 -30.58 -12.67 -7.69
C GLU A 306 -29.71 -13.62 -8.52
N THR A 307 -30.25 -14.09 -9.65
CA THR A 307 -29.50 -14.91 -10.61
C THR A 307 -29.75 -14.43 -12.02
N ILE A 308 -28.70 -14.47 -12.85
CA ILE A 308 -28.79 -14.23 -14.29
C ILE A 308 -28.59 -15.51 -15.07
N LYS A 309 -29.20 -15.60 -16.25
CA LYS A 309 -29.03 -16.71 -17.18
C LYS A 309 -28.33 -16.22 -18.43
N THR A 310 -27.21 -16.86 -18.76
CA THR A 310 -26.52 -16.66 -20.05
C THR A 310 -26.49 -17.99 -20.80
N PRO A 311 -26.15 -18.00 -22.10
CA PRO A 311 -25.95 -19.25 -22.86
C PRO A 311 -24.88 -20.17 -22.25
N ARG A 312 -24.03 -19.64 -21.36
CA ARG A 312 -22.93 -20.36 -20.71
C ARG A 312 -23.27 -20.87 -19.30
N GLY A 313 -24.42 -20.52 -18.74
CA GLY A 313 -24.84 -20.98 -17.42
C GLY A 313 -25.79 -20.04 -16.69
N THR A 314 -26.13 -20.40 -15.45
CA THR A 314 -26.82 -19.53 -14.50
C THR A 314 -25.81 -19.08 -13.45
N PHE A 315 -25.76 -17.77 -13.17
CA PHE A 315 -24.78 -17.16 -12.26
C PHE A 315 -25.50 -16.34 -11.19
N TYR A 316 -25.02 -16.43 -9.95
CA TYR A 316 -25.52 -15.63 -8.83
C TYR A 316 -24.97 -14.20 -8.92
N VAL A 317 -25.82 -13.22 -8.63
CA VAL A 317 -25.43 -11.81 -8.63
C VAL A 317 -24.86 -11.44 -7.25
N THR A 318 -23.75 -10.71 -7.26
CA THR A 318 -23.14 -10.14 -6.06
C THR A 318 -23.04 -8.62 -6.19
N ASP A 319 -23.16 -7.92 -5.07
CA ASP A 319 -23.01 -6.47 -4.97
C ASP A 319 -21.54 -6.00 -4.98
N MET A 320 -20.59 -6.92 -5.16
CA MET A 320 -19.17 -6.57 -5.29
C MET A 320 -18.88 -5.79 -6.58
N SER A 321 -17.96 -4.83 -6.50
CA SER A 321 -17.40 -4.15 -7.67
C SER A 321 -16.47 -5.08 -8.47
N ARG A 322 -16.12 -4.68 -9.68
CA ARG A 322 -15.17 -5.42 -10.51
C ARG A 322 -13.80 -5.56 -9.84
N GLU A 323 -13.30 -4.46 -9.28
CA GLU A 323 -12.02 -4.38 -8.58
C GLU A 323 -12.04 -5.27 -7.33
N GLN A 324 -13.15 -5.28 -6.59
CA GLN A 324 -13.34 -6.15 -5.43
C GLN A 324 -13.35 -7.64 -5.83
N MET A 325 -14.01 -7.98 -6.94
CA MET A 325 -13.99 -9.35 -7.49
C MET A 325 -12.58 -9.77 -7.95
N GLU A 326 -11.86 -8.89 -8.64
CA GLU A 326 -10.49 -9.14 -9.09
C GLU A 326 -9.53 -9.30 -7.90
N ALA A 327 -9.65 -8.47 -6.86
CA ALA A 327 -8.91 -8.58 -5.61
C ALA A 327 -9.22 -9.87 -4.82
N ALA A 328 -10.44 -10.39 -4.95
CA ALA A 328 -10.85 -11.70 -4.43
C ALA A 328 -10.42 -12.88 -5.31
N GLY A 329 -9.68 -12.64 -6.39
CA GLY A 329 -9.15 -13.66 -7.31
C GLY A 329 -10.14 -14.13 -8.38
N TYR A 330 -11.23 -13.40 -8.62
CA TYR A 330 -12.19 -13.66 -9.68
C TYR A 330 -11.90 -12.75 -10.87
N GLY A 331 -11.43 -13.33 -11.97
CA GLY A 331 -11.12 -12.60 -13.20
C GLY A 331 -12.33 -12.50 -14.13
N PHE A 332 -12.33 -11.50 -15.03
CA PHE A 332 -13.36 -11.37 -16.05
C PHE A 332 -13.41 -12.61 -16.96
N HIS A 333 -14.60 -13.21 -17.09
CA HIS A 333 -14.81 -14.37 -17.95
C HIS A 333 -15.61 -14.00 -19.21
N HIS A 334 -16.77 -13.35 -19.07
CA HIS A 334 -17.58 -12.87 -20.20
C HIS A 334 -18.64 -11.87 -19.72
N GLN A 335 -19.25 -11.14 -20.65
CA GLN A 335 -20.40 -10.28 -20.39
C GLN A 335 -21.72 -11.02 -20.68
N SER A 336 -22.79 -10.67 -19.99
CA SER A 336 -24.15 -11.14 -20.30
C SER A 336 -24.62 -10.63 -21.67
N ASP A 337 -25.56 -11.35 -22.29
CA ASP A 337 -26.06 -11.03 -23.63
C ASP A 337 -26.73 -9.64 -23.72
N ASP A 338 -27.30 -9.16 -22.61
CA ASP A 338 -27.91 -7.84 -22.48
C ASP A 338 -26.90 -6.73 -22.13
N GLY A 339 -25.63 -7.08 -21.94
CA GLY A 339 -24.56 -6.15 -21.58
C GLY A 339 -24.59 -5.66 -20.13
N LYS A 340 -25.62 -6.02 -19.35
CA LYS A 340 -25.85 -5.44 -18.02
C LYS A 340 -24.98 -6.01 -16.91
N TYR A 341 -24.42 -7.21 -17.12
CA TYR A 341 -23.64 -7.90 -16.11
C TYR A 341 -22.32 -8.41 -16.67
N LEU A 342 -21.27 -8.36 -15.84
CA LEU A 342 -19.99 -9.02 -16.08
C LEU A 342 -19.94 -10.29 -15.24
N VAL A 343 -19.67 -11.42 -15.89
CA VAL A 343 -19.45 -12.70 -15.20
C VAL A 343 -17.96 -12.81 -14.87
N MET A 344 -17.66 -12.84 -13.57
CA MET A 344 -16.32 -12.92 -13.00
C MET A 344 -16.11 -14.34 -12.43
N GLY A 345 -15.01 -15.01 -12.76
CA GLY A 345 -14.75 -16.39 -12.36
C GLY A 345 -13.30 -16.63 -11.92
N ASN A 346 -13.11 -17.60 -11.01
CA ASN A 346 -11.79 -18.00 -10.49
C ASN A 346 -11.38 -19.42 -10.91
N GLY A 347 -12.07 -19.99 -11.90
CA GLY A 347 -11.85 -21.36 -12.40
C GLY A 347 -12.65 -22.45 -11.68
N THR A 348 -13.12 -22.22 -10.46
CA THR A 348 -14.01 -23.15 -9.73
C THR A 348 -15.43 -22.62 -9.55
N ARG A 349 -15.57 -21.30 -9.39
CA ARG A 349 -16.83 -20.60 -9.25
C ARG A 349 -16.87 -19.35 -10.13
N ALA A 350 -18.07 -18.87 -10.40
CA ALA A 350 -18.31 -17.64 -11.11
C ALA A 350 -19.56 -16.94 -10.60
N PHE A 351 -19.49 -15.61 -10.56
CA PHE A 351 -20.55 -14.71 -10.10
C PHE A 351 -20.78 -13.63 -11.15
N ALA A 352 -21.95 -13.03 -11.14
CA ALA A 352 -22.30 -11.89 -11.96
C ALA A 352 -22.21 -10.62 -11.11
N ILE A 353 -21.57 -9.58 -11.65
CA ILE A 353 -21.58 -8.22 -11.11
C ILE A 353 -22.24 -7.29 -12.12
N ALA A 354 -22.83 -6.18 -11.66
CA ALA A 354 -23.34 -5.17 -12.56
C ALA A 354 -22.18 -4.59 -13.40
N ALA A 355 -22.38 -4.46 -14.72
CA ALA A 355 -21.43 -3.80 -15.60
C ALA A 355 -21.40 -2.30 -15.28
N GLU A 356 -20.25 -1.65 -15.45
CA GLU A 356 -20.00 -0.24 -15.11
C GLU A 356 -21.02 0.74 -15.72
N GLN A 357 -21.63 0.41 -16.87
CA GLN A 357 -22.76 1.14 -17.44
C GLN A 357 -24.07 1.01 -16.63
N ALA A 358 -24.40 -0.18 -16.13
CA ALA A 358 -25.52 -0.40 -15.21
C ALA A 358 -25.22 0.14 -13.80
N GLN A 359 -23.94 0.18 -13.42
CA GLN A 359 -23.45 0.87 -12.23
C GLN A 359 -23.48 2.40 -12.36
N ARG A 360 -23.72 3.00 -13.54
CA ARG A 360 -24.09 4.42 -13.62
C ARG A 360 -25.58 4.67 -13.39
N GLU A 361 -26.42 3.68 -13.69
CA GLU A 361 -27.88 3.77 -13.55
C GLU A 361 -28.36 3.66 -12.08
N ASN A 362 -27.54 3.15 -11.15
CA ASN A 362 -27.96 2.84 -9.76
C ASN A 362 -27.43 3.79 -8.64
N PRO A 363 -26.20 4.33 -8.65
CA PRO A 363 -25.69 5.14 -7.54
C PRO A 363 -26.23 6.56 -7.50
N LEU A 364 -26.67 7.11 -8.64
CA LEU A 364 -27.33 8.42 -8.67
C LEU A 364 -28.76 8.34 -8.12
N LYS A 365 -29.45 7.22 -8.33
CA LYS A 365 -30.85 7.06 -7.94
C LYS A 365 -31.08 7.07 -6.43
N ALA A 366 -30.17 6.45 -5.67
CA ALA A 366 -30.23 6.45 -4.21
C ALA A 366 -29.92 7.84 -3.63
N ALA A 367 -28.92 8.53 -4.18
CA ALA A 367 -28.56 9.88 -3.79
C ALA A 367 -29.65 10.91 -4.18
N GLU A 368 -30.31 10.72 -5.33
CA GLU A 368 -31.44 11.54 -5.79
C GLU A 368 -32.65 11.35 -4.86
N GLN A 369 -33.03 10.10 -4.53
CA GLN A 369 -34.18 9.86 -3.64
C GLN A 369 -34.01 10.41 -2.21
N THR A 370 -32.77 10.52 -1.70
CA THR A 370 -32.53 11.04 -0.35
C THR A 370 -32.34 12.55 -0.30
N THR A 371 -32.03 13.19 -1.43
CA THR A 371 -31.60 14.60 -1.49
C THR A 371 -32.55 15.49 -2.29
N GLU A 372 -33.23 14.96 -3.30
CA GLU A 372 -34.19 15.68 -4.14
C GLU A 372 -35.50 15.95 -3.37
N GLN A 373 -36.02 17.17 -3.44
CA GLN A 373 -37.29 17.56 -2.81
C GLN A 373 -38.51 17.38 -3.72
N ASN A 374 -38.30 16.97 -4.97
CA ASN A 374 -39.28 16.87 -6.05
C ASN A 374 -39.33 15.43 -6.58
N GLU A 375 -40.25 14.62 -6.05
CA GLU A 375 -40.42 13.19 -6.39
C GLU A 375 -40.70 12.87 -7.87
N ASN A 376 -40.91 13.90 -8.72
CA ASN A 376 -41.31 13.73 -10.12
C ASN A 376 -40.16 13.84 -11.15
N MET A 377 -38.91 14.09 -10.74
CA MET A 377 -37.77 14.11 -11.67
C MET A 377 -36.57 13.34 -11.12
N ILE A 378 -36.57 12.03 -11.37
CA ILE A 378 -35.33 11.22 -11.34
C ILE A 378 -34.78 11.29 -12.78
N ASP A 379 -34.09 12.39 -13.10
CA ASP A 379 -33.60 12.71 -14.46
C ASP A 379 -32.07 12.80 -14.57
N GLU A 380 -31.34 12.17 -13.64
CA GLU A 380 -29.88 12.04 -13.62
C GLU A 380 -29.11 13.37 -13.40
N ILE A 381 -29.80 14.43 -12.94
CA ILE A 381 -29.22 15.75 -12.64
C ILE A 381 -29.60 16.16 -11.22
N ILE A 382 -28.65 16.04 -10.28
CA ILE A 382 -28.84 16.52 -8.90
C ILE A 382 -29.09 18.04 -8.89
N ASN A 383 -30.34 18.47 -8.68
CA ASN A 383 -30.69 19.89 -8.66
C ASN A 383 -31.70 20.23 -7.55
N ASN A 384 -31.20 20.88 -6.50
CA ASN A 384 -31.99 21.23 -5.31
C ASN A 384 -32.91 22.47 -5.48
N THR A 385 -33.29 22.88 -6.70
CA THR A 385 -34.07 24.12 -6.91
C THR A 385 -35.22 23.94 -7.90
N PRO A 386 -36.49 24.24 -7.53
CA PRO A 386 -37.64 24.16 -8.42
C PRO A 386 -37.50 25.09 -9.63
N SER A 387 -38.05 24.71 -10.78
CA SER A 387 -38.06 25.55 -11.99
C SER A 387 -39.09 26.68 -11.92
N VAL A 388 -38.93 27.71 -12.77
CA VAL A 388 -39.87 28.84 -12.82
C VAL A 388 -41.28 28.38 -13.21
N ASP A 389 -41.38 27.45 -14.18
CA ASP A 389 -42.68 26.92 -14.65
C ASP A 389 -43.43 26.15 -13.54
N GLU A 390 -42.71 25.46 -12.66
CA GLU A 390 -43.30 24.74 -11.52
C GLU A 390 -43.75 25.68 -10.40
N LEU A 391 -42.98 26.75 -10.14
CA LEU A 391 -43.39 27.80 -9.20
C LEU A 391 -44.63 28.56 -9.72
N GLU A 392 -44.72 28.78 -11.04
CA GLU A 392 -45.93 29.35 -11.66
C GLU A 392 -47.13 28.41 -11.57
N ALA A 393 -46.93 27.09 -11.71
CA ALA A 393 -47.98 26.10 -11.54
C ALA A 393 -48.50 26.07 -10.10
N LYS A 394 -47.63 26.16 -9.09
CA LYS A 394 -48.01 26.25 -7.67
C LYS A 394 -48.79 27.53 -7.36
N VAL A 395 -48.39 28.68 -7.92
CA VAL A 395 -49.15 29.93 -7.79
C VAL A 395 -50.53 29.81 -8.45
N LYS A 396 -50.63 29.16 -9.62
CA LYS A 396 -51.92 28.89 -10.29
C LYS A 396 -52.80 27.91 -9.51
N ALA A 397 -52.20 26.98 -8.76
CA ALA A 397 -52.89 26.09 -7.84
C ALA A 397 -53.32 26.78 -6.53
N GLY A 398 -52.97 28.05 -6.34
CA GLY A 398 -53.32 28.83 -5.15
C GLY A 398 -52.37 28.63 -3.96
N GLU A 399 -51.23 27.98 -4.18
CA GLU A 399 -50.22 27.76 -3.16
C GLU A 399 -49.26 28.95 -3.04
N THR A 400 -48.80 29.21 -1.81
CA THR A 400 -47.83 30.27 -1.53
C THR A 400 -46.42 29.81 -1.87
N ILE A 401 -45.73 30.54 -2.76
CA ILE A 401 -44.32 30.29 -3.09
C ILE A 401 -43.40 31.31 -2.41
N SER A 402 -42.14 30.92 -2.17
CA SER A 402 -41.10 31.81 -1.64
C SER A 402 -40.51 32.69 -2.75
N LEU A 403 -40.37 33.99 -2.47
CA LEU A 403 -39.69 34.94 -3.37
C LEU A 403 -38.20 34.61 -3.56
N VAL A 404 -37.58 33.96 -2.58
CA VAL A 404 -36.18 33.51 -2.66
C VAL A 404 -36.06 32.37 -3.66
N ASP A 405 -37.03 31.46 -3.68
CA ASP A 405 -37.04 30.30 -4.58
C ASP A 405 -37.28 30.75 -6.03
N LEU A 406 -38.18 31.71 -6.25
CA LEU A 406 -38.39 32.32 -7.57
C LEU A 406 -37.14 33.04 -8.07
N ALA A 407 -36.44 33.78 -7.20
CA ALA A 407 -35.21 34.47 -7.57
C ALA A 407 -34.08 33.49 -7.95
N ASN A 408 -33.95 32.37 -7.22
CA ASN A 408 -32.98 31.33 -7.51
C ASN A 408 -33.31 30.59 -8.82
N ALA A 409 -34.58 30.26 -9.04
CA ALA A 409 -35.06 29.62 -10.27
C ALA A 409 -34.79 30.49 -11.52
N VAL A 410 -35.11 31.78 -11.46
CA VAL A 410 -34.85 32.74 -12.56
C VAL A 410 -33.35 32.90 -12.83
N LYS A 411 -32.52 32.85 -11.79
CA LYS A 411 -31.06 32.90 -11.93
C LYS A 411 -30.51 31.64 -12.59
N ALA A 412 -31.00 30.46 -12.18
CA ALA A 412 -30.61 29.18 -12.75
C ALA A 412 -30.99 29.06 -14.24
N ASP A 413 -32.19 29.49 -14.64
CA ASP A 413 -32.60 29.50 -16.05
C ASP A 413 -31.74 30.43 -16.92
N LYS A 414 -31.32 31.57 -16.36
CA LYS A 414 -30.42 32.50 -17.03
C LYS A 414 -29.02 31.91 -17.25
N GLU A 415 -28.57 31.02 -16.39
CA GLU A 415 -27.30 30.30 -16.55
C GLU A 415 -27.43 29.09 -17.49
N ARG A 416 -28.54 28.34 -17.43
CA ARG A 416 -28.87 27.27 -18.39
C ARG A 416 -28.96 27.78 -19.83
N GLY A 417 -29.43 29.03 -20.03
CA GLY A 417 -29.46 29.71 -21.32
C GLY A 417 -28.09 30.06 -21.94
N LYS A 418 -26.98 29.95 -21.19
CA LYS A 418 -25.63 30.22 -21.71
C LYS A 418 -24.90 28.98 -22.26
N GLY A 419 -25.40 27.77 -21.99
CA GLY A 419 -24.75 26.50 -22.35
C GLY A 419 -25.28 25.79 -23.61
N LYS A 420 -26.46 26.13 -24.13
CA LYS A 420 -27.01 25.55 -25.36
C LYS A 420 -27.06 26.58 -26.49
N GLN A 421 -25.95 26.74 -27.22
CA GLN A 421 -26.06 27.13 -28.63
C GLN A 421 -26.57 25.92 -29.41
N GLU A 422 -27.89 25.75 -29.48
CA GLU A 422 -28.47 25.05 -30.62
C GLU A 422 -28.03 25.80 -31.88
N LYS A 423 -27.19 25.13 -32.69
CA LYS A 423 -26.78 25.65 -33.99
C LYS A 423 -28.03 25.85 -34.83
N LYS A 424 -28.52 27.09 -34.89
CA LYS A 424 -29.47 27.50 -35.93
C LYS A 424 -28.85 27.09 -37.27
N PRO A 425 -29.59 26.37 -38.13
CA PRO A 425 -29.05 25.97 -39.43
C PRO A 425 -28.58 27.22 -40.17
N SER A 426 -27.38 27.13 -40.75
CA SER A 426 -26.80 28.23 -41.53
C SER A 426 -27.79 28.68 -42.61
N ILE A 427 -27.84 29.99 -42.92
CA ILE A 427 -28.64 30.55 -44.02
C ILE A 427 -28.42 29.78 -45.34
N ARG A 428 -27.22 29.20 -45.56
CA ARG A 428 -26.94 28.31 -46.70
C ARG A 428 -27.71 26.98 -46.67
N ALA A 429 -27.93 26.40 -45.49
CA ALA A 429 -28.71 25.18 -45.32
C ALA A 429 -30.21 25.43 -45.55
N GLN A 430 -30.75 26.57 -45.06
CA GLN A 430 -32.11 27.00 -45.38
C GLN A 430 -32.28 27.26 -46.88
N LEU A 431 -31.36 27.98 -47.51
CA LEU A 431 -31.39 28.24 -48.96
C LEU A 431 -31.34 26.95 -49.79
N LYS A 432 -30.57 25.94 -49.36
CA LYS A 432 -30.51 24.64 -50.06
C LYS A 432 -31.83 23.87 -49.92
N ALA A 433 -32.42 23.85 -48.72
CA ALA A 433 -33.70 23.20 -48.47
C ALA A 433 -34.86 23.87 -49.23
N ASP A 434 -34.87 25.20 -49.32
CA ASP A 434 -35.88 25.94 -50.07
C ASP A 434 -35.71 25.75 -51.58
N LYS A 435 -34.47 25.63 -52.07
CA LYS A 435 -34.18 25.34 -53.48
C LYS A 435 -34.62 23.92 -53.87
N GLU A 436 -34.42 22.92 -53.01
CA GLU A 436 -34.94 21.57 -53.20
C GLU A 436 -36.46 21.51 -53.11
N LYS A 437 -37.09 22.24 -52.19
CA LYS A 437 -38.56 22.33 -52.11
C LYS A 437 -39.14 23.02 -53.34
N ALA A 438 -38.50 24.06 -53.88
CA ALA A 438 -38.91 24.73 -55.11
C ALA A 438 -38.78 23.82 -56.34
N GLN A 439 -37.70 23.04 -56.44
CA GLN A 439 -37.51 22.05 -57.51
C GLN A 439 -38.52 20.90 -57.44
N LYS A 440 -38.85 20.40 -56.23
CA LYS A 440 -39.91 19.39 -56.04
C LYS A 440 -41.30 19.94 -56.38
N LYS A 441 -41.58 21.21 -56.07
CA LYS A 441 -42.85 21.87 -56.44
C LYS A 441 -42.96 22.12 -57.95
N ALA A 442 -41.84 22.43 -58.62
CA ALA A 442 -41.80 22.56 -60.08
C ALA A 442 -42.00 21.21 -60.78
N ALA A 443 -41.33 20.14 -60.32
CA ALA A 443 -41.49 18.79 -60.86
C ALA A 443 -42.91 18.21 -60.66
N ALA A 444 -43.56 18.54 -59.54
CA ALA A 444 -44.96 18.16 -59.29
C ALA A 444 -45.95 18.91 -60.20
N LYS A 445 -45.64 20.17 -60.56
CA LYS A 445 -46.47 20.96 -61.49
C LYS A 445 -46.36 20.46 -62.93
N THR A 446 -45.19 19.98 -63.36
CA THR A 446 -44.99 19.39 -64.69
C THR A 446 -45.67 18.02 -64.82
N LYS A 447 -45.69 17.20 -63.75
CA LYS A 447 -46.42 15.91 -63.75
C LYS A 447 -47.94 16.05 -63.80
N ASN A 448 -48.51 17.15 -63.30
CA ASN A 448 -49.95 17.40 -63.41
C ASN A 448 -50.39 18.01 -64.75
N HIS A 449 -49.46 18.48 -65.59
CA HIS A 449 -49.83 18.99 -66.91
C HIS A 449 -49.88 17.90 -68.00
N ASP A 450 -49.20 16.76 -67.77
CA ASP A 450 -49.11 15.64 -68.73
C ASP A 450 -50.23 14.58 -68.57
N LEU A 451 -51.22 14.87 -67.71
CA LEU A 451 -52.41 14.03 -67.48
C LEU A 451 -53.72 14.72 -67.93
N GLU A 452 -53.64 15.94 -68.47
CA GLU A 452 -54.74 16.66 -69.13
C GLU A 452 -54.27 17.27 -70.46
N VAL A 453 -53.86 16.43 -71.42
CA VAL A 453 -53.91 16.69 -72.88
C VAL A 453 -54.14 15.37 -73.61
#